data_AF-A0A067FHE1-F1
#
_entry.id   AF-A0A067FHE1-F1
#
_cell.length_a   1.000
_cell.length_b   1.000
_cell.length_c   1.000
_cell.angle_alpha   90.00
_cell.angle_beta   90.00
_cell.angle_gamma   90.00
#
_symmetry.space_group_name_H-M   'P 1'
#
loop_
_entity.id
_entity.type
_entity.pdbx_description
1 polymer ?
#
loop_
_entity_poly.entity_id
_entity_poly.type
_entity_poly.pdbx_seq_one_letter_code
_entity_poly.pdbx_strand_id
1 'polypeptide(L)'
;MDRVRRPDRSDVHLSREEEAKMEDEVRENFENLAPKRHTKPQRSDYSSQYVDAFANGSDSNQEYSQFQHLQANDSQKLIWNGSEVTEEFQETEYYKDLNRINKDHHT
;
A
#
# COMPACT_ATOMS: atom_id res chain seq x y z
N MET A 1 42.37 -39.62 -36.28
CA MET A 1 42.35 -38.26 -35.68
C MET A 1 40.91 -37.92 -35.37
N ASP A 2 40.44 -38.35 -34.20
CA ASP A 2 39.06 -38.13 -33.78
C ASP A 2 38.89 -36.66 -33.40
N ARG A 3 38.00 -35.97 -34.11
CA ARG A 3 37.64 -34.59 -33.80
C ARG A 3 36.78 -34.61 -32.54
N VAL A 4 37.34 -34.19 -31.41
CA VAL A 4 36.58 -33.95 -30.17
C VAL A 4 35.64 -32.77 -30.42
N ARG A 5 34.39 -33.07 -30.78
CA ARG A 5 33.32 -32.06 -30.91
C ARG A 5 32.97 -31.57 -29.50
N ARG A 6 32.92 -30.26 -29.32
CA ARG A 6 32.51 -29.66 -28.03
C ARG A 6 31.08 -30.13 -27.70
N PRO A 7 30.79 -30.48 -26.44
CA PRO A 7 29.43 -30.80 -26.02
C PRO A 7 28.49 -29.64 -26.34
N ASP A 8 27.28 -29.95 -26.81
CA ASP A 8 26.25 -28.93 -26.94
C ASP A 8 25.94 -28.33 -25.57
N ARG A 9 25.70 -27.01 -25.57
CA ARG A 9 25.48 -26.19 -24.37
C ARG A 9 24.04 -25.73 -24.21
N SER A 10 23.15 -26.15 -25.10
CA SER A 10 21.73 -25.82 -25.04
C SER A 10 20.98 -26.94 -24.33
N ASP A 11 20.09 -26.56 -23.42
CA ASP A 11 19.06 -27.49 -22.96
C ASP A 11 18.14 -27.89 -24.12
N VAL A 12 17.55 -29.07 -23.98
CA VAL A 12 16.56 -29.56 -24.94
C VAL A 12 15.31 -28.70 -24.81
N HIS A 13 14.96 -27.99 -25.89
CA HIS A 13 13.72 -27.24 -25.96
C HIS A 13 12.52 -28.20 -25.93
N LEU A 14 11.52 -27.85 -25.12
CA LEU A 14 10.27 -28.59 -25.06
C LEU A 14 9.36 -28.15 -26.22
N SER A 15 8.24 -28.83 -26.40
CA SER A 15 7.23 -28.35 -27.35
C SER A 15 6.64 -27.03 -26.85
N ARG A 16 6.19 -26.18 -27.78
CA ARG A 16 5.59 -24.87 -27.45
C ARG A 16 4.40 -24.98 -26.47
N GLU A 17 3.66 -26.08 -26.55
CA GLU A 17 2.52 -26.35 -25.66
C GLU A 17 2.98 -26.66 -24.23
N GLU A 18 4.03 -27.47 -24.08
CA GLU A 18 4.61 -27.79 -22.77
C GLU A 18 5.25 -26.55 -22.12
N GLU A 19 5.94 -25.73 -22.90
CA GLU A 19 6.51 -24.47 -22.43
C GLU A 19 5.42 -23.51 -21.92
N ALA A 20 4.33 -23.36 -22.67
CA ALA A 20 3.20 -22.51 -22.26
C ALA A 20 2.53 -23.02 -20.97
N LYS A 21 2.38 -24.34 -20.84
CA LYS A 21 1.81 -24.95 -19.64
C LYS A 21 2.67 -24.68 -18.41
N MET A 22 3.99 -24.86 -18.52
CA MET A 22 4.90 -24.55 -17.42
C MET A 22 4.89 -23.06 -17.07
N GLU A 23 4.81 -22.17 -18.06
CA GLU A 23 4.73 -20.73 -17.82
C GLU A 23 3.47 -20.37 -17.02
N ASP A 24 2.31 -20.93 -17.41
CA ASP A 24 1.05 -20.68 -16.71
C ASP A 24 1.07 -21.25 -15.28
N GLU A 25 1.61 -22.46 -15.08
CA GLU A 25 1.78 -23.05 -13.74
C GLU A 25 2.68 -22.19 -12.83
N VAL A 26 3.79 -21.68 -13.37
CA VAL A 26 4.70 -20.79 -12.65
C VAL A 26 4.02 -19.46 -12.33
N ARG A 27 3.31 -18.88 -13.30
CA ARG A 27 2.60 -17.62 -13.12
C ARG A 27 1.54 -17.74 -12.02
N GLU A 28 0.72 -18.80 -12.06
CA GLU A 28 -0.30 -19.07 -11.05
C GLU A 28 0.32 -19.22 -9.65
N ASN A 29 1.47 -19.90 -9.54
CA ASN A 29 2.17 -20.05 -8.26
C ASN A 29 2.56 -18.70 -7.65
N PHE A 30 3.17 -17.82 -8.47
CA PHE A 30 3.60 -16.51 -8.01
C PHE A 30 2.44 -15.55 -7.75
N GLU A 31 1.36 -15.62 -8.54
CA GLU A 31 0.14 -14.84 -8.30
C GLU A 31 -0.52 -15.22 -6.97
N ASN A 32 -0.54 -16.52 -6.64
CA ASN A 32 -1.08 -17.01 -5.37
C ASN A 32 -0.21 -16.65 -4.16
N LEU A 33 1.12 -16.53 -4.35
CA LEU A 33 2.07 -16.09 -3.32
C LEU A 33 2.17 -14.57 -3.17
N ALA A 34 1.72 -13.81 -4.17
CA ALA A 34 1.81 -12.36 -4.15
C ALA A 34 1.02 -11.79 -2.96
N PRO A 35 1.61 -10.90 -2.14
CA PRO A 35 0.89 -10.26 -1.06
C PRO A 35 -0.36 -9.53 -1.59
N LYS A 36 -1.53 -9.95 -1.14
CA LYS A 36 -2.80 -9.29 -1.49
C LYS A 36 -2.77 -7.88 -0.92
N ARG A 37 -2.61 -6.90 -1.81
CA ARG A 37 -2.60 -5.50 -1.40
C ARG A 37 -4.03 -5.07 -1.14
N HIS A 38 -4.23 -4.43 0.00
CA HIS A 38 -5.50 -3.82 0.31
C HIS A 38 -5.92 -2.85 -0.80
N THR A 39 -7.18 -2.92 -1.21
CA THR A 39 -7.75 -1.88 -2.06
C THR A 39 -8.06 -0.70 -1.16
N LYS A 40 -7.22 0.35 -1.23
CA LYS A 40 -7.60 1.61 -0.59
C LYS A 40 -8.91 2.07 -1.24
N PRO A 41 -10.00 2.28 -0.48
CA PRO A 41 -11.22 2.82 -1.06
C PRO A 41 -10.90 4.19 -1.67
N GLN A 42 -11.59 4.52 -2.76
CA GLN A 42 -11.54 5.87 -3.31
C GLN A 42 -12.00 6.86 -2.24
N ARG A 43 -11.43 8.07 -2.26
CA ARG A 43 -11.60 9.08 -1.20
C ARG A 43 -13.05 9.54 -0.99
N SER A 44 -13.98 9.10 -1.84
CA SER A 44 -15.42 9.42 -1.82
C SER A 44 -16.33 8.20 -1.68
N ASP A 45 -15.81 6.97 -1.74
CA ASP A 45 -16.64 5.77 -1.67
C ASP A 45 -16.73 5.32 -0.21
N TYR A 46 -17.83 5.69 0.44
CA TYR A 46 -18.16 5.14 1.75
C TYR A 46 -18.54 3.66 1.59
N SER A 47 -17.62 2.76 1.95
CA SER A 47 -17.94 1.35 2.14
C SER A 47 -18.18 1.09 3.62
N SER A 48 -19.38 0.59 3.97
CA SER A 48 -19.69 0.15 5.34
C SER A 48 -18.98 -1.16 5.71
N GLN A 49 -18.44 -1.88 4.73
CA GLN A 49 -17.68 -3.12 4.92
C GLN A 49 -16.25 -2.92 4.44
N TYR A 50 -15.31 -3.01 5.38
CA TYR A 50 -13.87 -2.96 5.09
C TYR A 50 -13.44 -4.29 4.47
N VAL A 51 -13.08 -4.25 3.19
CA VAL A 51 -12.87 -5.45 2.37
C VAL A 51 -11.55 -6.17 2.69
N ASP A 52 -10.65 -5.56 3.48
CA ASP A 52 -9.41 -6.21 3.96
C ASP A 52 -9.61 -7.05 5.23
N ALA A 53 -10.85 -7.26 5.68
CA ALA A 53 -11.10 -8.34 6.60
C ALA A 53 -10.85 -9.66 5.84
N PHE A 54 -9.59 -10.07 5.76
CA PHE A 54 -9.18 -11.38 5.31
C PHE A 54 -9.90 -12.40 6.19
N ALA A 55 -11.07 -12.83 5.73
CA ALA A 55 -11.68 -14.04 6.23
C ALA A 55 -10.70 -15.17 5.88
N ASN A 56 -10.37 -15.96 6.90
CA ASN A 56 -9.67 -17.24 6.81
C ASN A 56 -8.15 -17.18 7.00
N GLY A 57 -7.73 -16.65 8.15
CA GLY A 57 -6.65 -17.25 8.94
C GLY A 57 -7.24 -17.60 10.29
N SER A 58 -7.27 -18.88 10.64
CA SER A 58 -7.67 -19.41 11.95
C SER A 58 -6.68 -18.97 13.02
N ASP A 59 -6.59 -17.67 13.29
CA ASP A 59 -6.10 -17.17 14.54
C ASP A 59 -7.18 -16.28 15.12
N SER A 60 -7.65 -16.70 16.29
CA SER A 60 -8.29 -15.86 17.28
C SER A 60 -7.37 -14.68 17.58
N ASN A 61 -7.37 -13.69 16.69
CA ASN A 61 -6.61 -12.48 16.86
C ASN A 61 -7.18 -11.78 18.09
N GLN A 62 -6.49 -11.90 19.22
CA GLN A 62 -6.92 -11.34 20.50
C GLN A 62 -7.23 -9.86 20.37
N GLU A 63 -6.50 -9.17 19.49
CA GLU A 63 -6.74 -7.77 19.13
C GLU A 63 -8.13 -7.54 18.52
N TYR A 64 -8.60 -8.43 17.64
CA TYR A 64 -9.93 -8.32 17.03
C TYR A 64 -11.04 -8.57 18.06
N SER A 65 -10.85 -9.55 18.95
CA SER A 65 -11.76 -9.79 20.08
C SER A 65 -11.80 -8.60 21.05
N GLN A 66 -10.64 -8.00 21.33
CA GLN A 66 -10.53 -6.81 22.17
C GLN A 66 -11.21 -5.61 21.50
N PHE A 67 -11.07 -5.44 20.18
CA PHE A 67 -11.75 -4.39 19.43
C PHE A 67 -13.27 -4.53 19.50
N GLN A 68 -13.81 -5.73 19.28
CA GLN A 68 -15.25 -5.98 19.40
C GLN A 68 -15.76 -5.73 20.82
N HIS A 69 -14.99 -6.12 21.84
CA HIS A 69 -15.33 -5.86 23.24
C HIS A 69 -15.34 -4.36 23.54
N LEU A 70 -14.35 -3.60 23.09
CA LEU A 70 -14.33 -2.15 23.24
C LEU A 70 -15.48 -1.49 22.48
N GLN A 71 -15.78 -1.91 21.25
CA GLN A 71 -16.89 -1.36 20.48
C GLN A 71 -18.26 -1.63 21.13
N ALA A 72 -18.45 -2.79 21.75
CA ALA A 72 -19.69 -3.14 22.44
C ALA A 72 -19.83 -2.44 23.81
N ASN A 73 -18.72 -2.18 24.50
CA ASN A 73 -18.73 -1.63 25.86
C ASN A 73 -18.46 -0.12 25.93
N ASP A 74 -17.76 0.47 24.97
CA ASP A 74 -17.51 1.92 24.88
C ASP A 74 -18.71 2.64 24.27
N SER A 75 -19.78 2.70 25.07
CA SER A 75 -20.80 3.76 24.96
C SER A 75 -20.36 5.06 25.65
N GLN A 76 -19.09 5.15 26.05
CA GLN A 76 -18.52 6.35 26.67
C GLN A 76 -18.41 7.45 25.63
N LYS A 77 -19.51 8.19 25.45
CA LYS A 77 -19.56 9.43 24.69
C LYS A 77 -18.37 10.28 25.09
N LEU A 78 -17.47 10.54 24.16
CA LEU A 78 -16.28 11.37 24.39
C LEU A 78 -16.77 12.78 24.77
N ILE A 79 -16.74 13.11 26.07
CA ILE A 79 -17.09 14.46 26.56
C ILE A 79 -15.85 15.32 26.37
N TRP A 80 -15.70 15.86 25.17
CA TRP A 80 -14.67 16.86 24.87
C TRP A 80 -15.16 18.24 25.26
N ASN A 81 -14.71 18.71 26.42
CA ASN A 81 -14.79 20.12 26.78
C ASN A 81 -13.56 20.78 26.17
N GLY A 82 -13.70 21.38 25.00
CA GLY A 82 -12.59 21.99 24.29
C GLY A 82 -11.79 22.94 25.17
N SER A 83 -10.47 22.78 25.16
CA SER A 83 -9.57 23.80 25.67
C SER A 83 -9.36 24.81 24.56
N GLU A 84 -9.58 26.09 24.85
CA GLU A 84 -9.15 27.18 23.98
C GLU A 84 -7.63 27.10 23.85
N VAL A 85 -7.15 26.95 22.62
CA VAL A 85 -5.72 27.02 22.31
C VAL A 85 -5.39 28.49 22.22
N THR A 86 -4.54 29.00 23.12
CA THR A 86 -4.01 30.35 23.00
C THR A 86 -3.08 30.38 21.79
N GLU A 87 -3.51 31.06 20.73
CA GLU A 87 -2.70 31.32 19.55
C GLU A 87 -1.54 32.26 19.92
N GLU A 88 -0.46 31.71 20.43
CA GLU A 88 0.82 32.42 20.64
C GLU A 88 1.61 32.48 19.31
N PHE A 89 0.97 32.94 18.24
CA PHE A 89 1.69 33.22 17.00
C PHE A 89 2.26 34.64 17.06
N GLN A 90 3.59 34.74 17.17
CA GLN A 90 4.28 36.02 16.95
C GLN A 90 4.43 36.22 15.43
N GLU A 91 3.81 37.28 14.89
CA GLU A 91 4.06 37.69 13.52
C GLU A 91 5.55 37.97 13.34
N THR A 92 6.19 37.23 12.43
CA THR A 92 7.61 37.44 12.11
C THR A 92 7.74 38.29 10.85
N GLU A 93 8.69 39.23 10.88
CA GLU A 93 8.93 40.16 9.76
C GLU A 93 9.64 39.50 8.56
N TYR A 94 9.98 38.20 8.65
CA TYR A 94 10.87 37.50 7.71
C TYR A 94 10.43 37.61 6.25
N TYR A 95 9.12 37.73 5.97
CA TYR A 95 8.59 37.82 4.61
C TYR A 95 8.21 39.24 4.14
N LYS A 96 8.38 40.28 4.97
CA LYS A 96 7.93 41.64 4.61
C LYS A 96 8.71 42.28 3.46
N ASP A 97 9.97 41.89 3.29
CA ASP A 97 10.85 42.49 2.28
C ASP A 97 11.00 41.66 1.00
N LEU A 98 10.38 40.48 0.92
CA LEU A 98 10.47 39.59 -0.25
C LEU A 98 9.72 40.11 -1.49
N ASN A 99 8.88 41.13 -1.33
CA ASN A 99 8.19 41.80 -2.44
C ASN A 99 9.01 42.96 -3.07
N ARG A 100 10.25 43.19 -2.65
CA ARG A 100 11.09 44.32 -3.12
C ARG A 100 11.93 44.02 -4.37
N ILE A 101 11.64 42.96 -5.11
CA ILE A 101 12.35 42.69 -6.37
C ILE A 101 11.74 43.58 -7.46
N ASN A 102 12.53 44.54 -7.94
CA ASN A 102 12.18 45.44 -9.04
C ASN A 102 11.60 44.64 -10.22
N LYS A 103 10.33 44.90 -10.55
CA LYS A 103 9.65 44.34 -11.73
C LYS A 103 9.97 45.18 -12.97
N ASP A 104 11.24 45.49 -13.19
CA ASP A 104 11.65 46.15 -14.43
C ASP A 104 11.65 45.11 -15.55
N HIS A 105 10.55 45.03 -16.28
CA HIS A 105 10.51 44.32 -17.55
C HIS A 105 11.26 45.18 -18.58
N HIS A 106 12.38 44.70 -19.09
CA HIS A 106 13.01 45.30 -20.26
C HIS A 106 12.00 45.26 -21.42
N THR A 107 11.76 46.45 -22.00
CA THR A 107 10.85 46.68 -23.13
C THR A 107 11.45 46.17 -24.43
#